data_AF-A0A439F6E1-F1
#
_entry.id   AF-A0A439F6E1-F1
#
_cell.length_a   1.000
_cell.length_b   1.000
_cell.length_c   1.000
_cell.angle_alpha   90.00
_cell.angle_beta   90.00
_cell.angle_gamma   90.00
#
_symmetry.space_group_name_H-M   'P 1'
#
loop_
_entity.id
_entity.type
_entity.pdbx_description
1 polymer ?
#
loop_
_entity_poly.entity_id
_entity_poly.type
_entity_poly.pdbx_seq_one_letter_code
_entity_poly.pdbx_strand_id
1 'polypeptide(L)'
;MHGKAADDRLSFIEPLMPTLVEKPPEGDGWIHEVKFDGYRSQIVRDAGGVRIFTRRGLDWTSKYRDLSHAAAALDVESAIIDGEIVVLNEAGLSDFAELRKAITRRQHDLYFVAFDLLHLNGHDLVDMPLIDRRDILEALIPTDRRIQFSQALPGDARSIFHLVEQAGL
;
A
#
# COMPACT_ATOMS: atom_id res chain seq x y z
N MET A 1 11.15 -40.70 6.34
CA MET A 1 9.90 -40.26 5.69
C MET A 1 9.94 -38.74 5.62
N HIS A 2 10.59 -38.18 4.60
CA HIS A 2 10.65 -36.72 4.41
C HIS A 2 9.52 -36.32 3.46
N GLY A 3 8.38 -35.94 4.03
CA GLY A 3 7.34 -35.23 3.28
C GLY A 3 7.86 -33.83 2.98
N LYS A 4 8.11 -33.54 1.70
CA LYS A 4 8.35 -32.19 1.21
C LYS A 4 7.02 -31.44 1.33
N ALA A 5 6.86 -30.62 2.36
CA ALA A 5 5.75 -29.66 2.41
C ALA A 5 5.83 -28.82 1.13
N ALA A 6 4.74 -28.77 0.37
CA ALA A 6 4.59 -27.72 -0.64
C ALA A 6 4.74 -26.38 0.11
N ASP A 7 5.51 -25.48 -0.49
CA ASP A 7 5.83 -24.17 0.05
C ASP A 7 4.53 -23.36 0.13
N ASP A 8 3.84 -23.41 1.27
CA ASP A 8 2.53 -22.79 1.54
C ASP A 8 2.69 -21.27 1.75
N ARG A 9 3.39 -20.65 0.82
CA ARG A 9 3.72 -19.23 0.81
C ARG A 9 2.53 -18.47 0.29
N LEU A 10 2.27 -17.33 0.92
CA LEU A 10 1.38 -16.35 0.34
C LEU A 10 1.92 -15.90 -1.03
N SER A 11 1.04 -15.69 -1.99
CA SER A 11 1.41 -15.28 -3.34
C SER A 11 0.94 -13.85 -3.60
N PHE A 12 1.56 -13.23 -4.59
CA PHE A 12 1.11 -11.93 -5.09
C PHE A 12 -0.32 -12.05 -5.63
N ILE A 13 -1.19 -11.13 -5.22
CA ILE A 13 -2.55 -11.00 -5.74
C ILE A 13 -2.57 -9.90 -6.80
N GLU A 14 -3.12 -10.19 -7.98
CA GLU A 14 -3.25 -9.21 -9.05
C GLU A 14 -4.09 -8.00 -8.58
N PRO A 15 -3.55 -6.77 -8.64
CA PRO A 15 -4.21 -5.63 -8.03
C PRO A 15 -5.42 -5.16 -8.82
N LEU A 16 -6.49 -4.78 -8.12
CA LEU A 16 -7.65 -4.12 -8.73
C LEU A 16 -7.25 -2.78 -9.33
N MET A 17 -7.56 -2.54 -10.60
CA MET A 17 -7.17 -1.32 -11.31
C MET A 17 -8.30 -0.28 -11.29
N PRO A 18 -7.99 1.00 -11.02
CA PRO A 18 -8.99 2.05 -11.04
C PRO A 18 -9.51 2.27 -12.46
N THR A 19 -10.80 2.60 -12.55
CA THR A 19 -11.42 3.05 -13.81
C THR A 19 -11.28 4.57 -13.90
N LEU A 20 -10.67 5.07 -14.98
CA LEU A 20 -10.57 6.51 -15.21
C LEU A 20 -11.96 7.07 -15.57
N VAL A 21 -12.39 8.09 -14.83
CA VAL A 21 -13.67 8.78 -15.03
C VAL A 21 -13.44 10.29 -15.06
N GLU A 22 -14.31 11.02 -15.76
CA GLU A 22 -14.20 12.49 -15.90
C GLU A 22 -14.55 13.23 -14.60
N LYS A 23 -15.42 12.66 -13.78
CA LYS A 23 -15.87 13.24 -12.50
C LYS A 23 -15.85 12.18 -11.43
N PRO A 24 -15.47 12.53 -10.19
CA PRO A 24 -15.60 11.62 -9.05
C PRO A 24 -17.03 11.11 -8.93
N PRO A 25 -17.22 9.82 -8.61
CA PRO A 25 -18.54 9.29 -8.35
C PRO A 25 -19.16 9.95 -7.12
N GLU A 26 -20.50 10.08 -7.12
CA GLU A 26 -21.26 10.75 -6.07
C GLU A 26 -21.98 9.72 -5.16
N GLY A 27 -22.32 10.16 -3.96
CA GLY A 27 -23.09 9.39 -2.97
C GLY A 27 -22.26 8.78 -1.84
N ASP A 28 -22.92 8.38 -0.77
CA ASP A 28 -22.29 7.94 0.49
C ASP A 28 -21.63 6.55 0.42
N GLY A 29 -21.73 5.87 -0.72
CA GLY A 29 -21.11 4.56 -0.97
C GLY A 29 -19.65 4.63 -1.41
N TRP A 30 -19.04 5.82 -1.39
CA TRP A 30 -17.68 6.05 -1.88
C TRP A 30 -16.77 6.60 -0.78
N ILE A 31 -15.53 6.13 -0.80
CA ILE A 31 -14.42 6.77 -0.09
C ILE A 31 -13.53 7.50 -1.09
N HIS A 32 -12.92 8.58 -0.65
CA HIS A 32 -11.99 9.38 -1.45
C HIS A 32 -10.62 9.40 -0.78
N GLU A 33 -9.59 9.10 -1.53
CA GLU A 33 -8.21 9.04 -1.05
C GLU A 33 -7.31 9.91 -1.92
N VAL A 34 -6.21 10.42 -1.33
CA VAL A 34 -5.18 11.11 -2.09
C VAL A 34 -4.55 10.11 -3.07
N LYS A 35 -4.54 10.46 -4.35
CA LYS A 35 -3.78 9.71 -5.33
C LYS A 35 -2.29 10.03 -5.16
N PHE A 36 -1.53 9.08 -4.64
CA PHE A 36 -0.08 9.19 -4.59
C PHE A 36 0.56 8.87 -5.93
N ASP A 37 1.54 9.66 -6.35
CA ASP A 37 2.36 9.37 -7.53
C ASP A 37 3.61 8.59 -7.11
N GLY A 38 3.54 7.26 -7.19
CA GLY A 38 4.62 6.38 -6.78
C GLY A 38 4.74 5.12 -7.64
N TYR A 39 5.24 4.05 -7.01
CA TYR A 39 5.16 2.70 -7.55
C TYR A 39 4.22 1.84 -6.71
N ARG A 40 3.07 1.49 -7.28
CA ARG A 40 2.17 0.49 -6.70
C ARG A 40 2.90 -0.82 -6.42
N SER A 41 2.79 -1.27 -5.18
CA SER A 41 3.52 -2.40 -4.65
C SER A 41 2.70 -3.17 -3.63
N GLN A 42 2.97 -4.47 -3.54
CA GLN A 42 2.34 -5.35 -2.56
C GLN A 42 3.40 -5.89 -1.61
N ILE A 43 3.20 -5.66 -0.31
CA ILE A 43 4.00 -6.28 0.75
C ILE A 43 3.35 -7.62 1.10
N VAL A 44 4.10 -8.71 0.95
CA VAL A 44 3.69 -10.06 1.32
C VAL A 44 4.57 -10.54 2.46
N ARG A 45 3.98 -10.76 3.63
CA ARG A 45 4.65 -11.31 4.80
C ARG A 45 4.06 -12.66 5.15
N ASP A 46 4.91 -13.63 5.40
CA ASP A 46 4.53 -14.97 5.88
C ASP A 46 5.68 -15.59 6.72
N ALA A 47 5.56 -16.89 7.03
CA ALA A 47 6.52 -17.62 7.86
C ALA A 47 7.97 -17.65 7.33
N GLY A 48 8.20 -17.47 6.03
CA GLY A 48 9.57 -17.38 5.49
C GLY A 48 10.02 -15.95 5.17
N GLY A 49 9.32 -14.94 5.69
CA GLY A 49 9.75 -13.55 5.69
C GLY A 49 8.94 -12.63 4.78
N VAL A 50 9.50 -11.45 4.52
CA VAL A 50 8.86 -10.39 3.74
C VAL A 50 9.35 -10.40 2.31
N ARG A 51 8.40 -10.32 1.35
CA ARG A 51 8.63 -10.00 -0.05
C ARG A 51 7.87 -8.75 -0.43
N ILE A 52 8.42 -7.97 -1.36
CA ILE A 52 7.78 -6.76 -1.87
C ILE A 52 7.72 -6.86 -3.39
N PHE A 53 6.50 -6.90 -3.93
CA PHE A 53 6.25 -7.04 -5.35
C PHE A 53 5.90 -5.70 -5.98
N THR A 54 6.28 -5.52 -7.24
CA THR A 54 5.75 -4.42 -8.07
C THR A 54 4.31 -4.71 -8.49
N ARG A 55 3.60 -3.72 -9.04
CA ARG A 55 2.30 -3.87 -9.71
C ARG A 55 2.19 -5.06 -10.68
N ARG A 56 3.31 -5.51 -11.26
CA ARG A 56 3.36 -6.62 -12.23
C ARG A 56 3.83 -7.95 -11.62
N GLY A 57 3.90 -8.06 -10.30
CA GLY A 57 4.33 -9.27 -9.61
C GLY A 57 5.84 -9.53 -9.63
N LEU A 58 6.67 -8.57 -10.07
CA LEU A 58 8.13 -8.71 -9.99
C LEU A 58 8.59 -8.51 -8.54
N ASP A 59 9.35 -9.47 -8.00
CA ASP A 59 9.95 -9.37 -6.67
C ASP A 59 11.09 -8.33 -6.68
N TRP A 60 10.86 -7.22 -5.96
CA TRP A 60 11.80 -6.11 -5.80
C TRP A 60 12.27 -5.97 -4.34
N THR A 61 12.16 -7.01 -3.53
CA THR A 61 12.53 -6.99 -2.11
C THR A 61 13.95 -6.45 -1.88
N SER A 62 14.91 -6.84 -2.72
CA SER A 62 16.31 -6.38 -2.61
C SER A 62 16.52 -4.88 -2.88
N LYS A 63 15.58 -4.25 -3.59
CA LYS A 63 15.54 -2.79 -3.85
C LYS A 63 14.81 -2.02 -2.76
N TYR A 64 14.12 -2.71 -1.86
CA TYR A 64 13.25 -2.14 -0.83
C TYR A 64 13.61 -2.67 0.56
N ARG A 65 14.90 -2.77 0.88
CA ARG A 65 15.35 -3.45 2.12
C ARG A 65 14.84 -2.77 3.38
N ASP A 66 14.85 -1.44 3.42
CA ASP A 66 14.39 -0.70 4.60
C ASP A 66 12.87 -0.85 4.81
N LEU A 67 12.09 -0.95 3.72
CA LEU A 67 10.66 -1.26 3.78
C LEU A 67 10.41 -2.71 4.16
N SER A 68 11.21 -3.66 3.66
CA SER A 68 11.14 -5.07 4.04
C SER A 68 11.40 -5.26 5.53
N HIS A 69 12.40 -4.58 6.08
CA HIS A 69 12.67 -4.58 7.53
C HIS A 69 11.52 -3.93 8.33
N ALA A 70 10.96 -2.83 7.85
CA ALA A 70 9.82 -2.19 8.51
C ALA A 70 8.59 -3.11 8.53
N ALA A 71 8.30 -3.80 7.42
CA ALA A 71 7.20 -4.74 7.30
C ALA A 71 7.38 -5.98 8.19
N ALA A 72 8.63 -6.44 8.37
CA ALA A 72 8.94 -7.56 9.25
C ALA A 72 8.65 -7.24 10.73
N ALA A 73 8.62 -5.96 11.10
CA ALA A 73 8.36 -5.48 12.45
C ALA A 73 6.87 -5.23 12.75
N LEU A 74 5.97 -5.44 11.79
CA LEU A 74 4.52 -5.40 12.06
C LEU A 74 4.14 -6.53 13.03
N ASP A 75 3.05 -6.39 13.77
CA ASP A 75 2.60 -7.43 14.72
C ASP A 75 1.55 -8.36 14.09
N VAL A 76 1.99 -9.19 13.14
CA VAL A 76 1.15 -10.17 12.42
C VAL A 76 1.92 -11.45 12.14
N GLU A 77 1.24 -12.57 11.97
CA GLU A 77 1.86 -13.81 11.52
C GLU A 77 2.05 -13.81 10.01
N SER A 78 1.03 -13.31 9.29
CA SER A 78 1.05 -13.22 7.83
C SER A 78 0.12 -12.13 7.32
N ALA A 79 0.50 -11.46 6.23
CA ALA A 79 -0.31 -10.42 5.62
C ALA A 79 0.01 -10.21 4.14
N ILE A 80 -1.00 -9.78 3.36
CA ILE A 80 -0.83 -9.20 2.03
C ILE A 80 -1.40 -7.78 2.07
N ILE A 81 -0.54 -6.78 1.92
CA ILE A 81 -0.90 -5.36 2.01
C ILE A 81 -0.63 -4.71 0.65
N ASP A 82 -1.64 -4.05 0.07
CA ASP A 82 -1.51 -3.26 -1.17
C ASP A 82 -1.29 -1.78 -0.82
N GLY A 83 -0.46 -1.13 -1.61
CA GLY A 83 -0.02 0.23 -1.31
C GLY A 83 0.83 0.86 -2.40
N GLU A 84 1.29 2.07 -2.12
CA GLU A 84 2.11 2.86 -3.02
C GLU A 84 3.47 3.17 -2.37
N ILE A 85 4.57 2.87 -3.05
CA ILE A 85 5.89 3.32 -2.61
C ILE A 85 6.15 4.72 -3.12
N VAL A 86 6.45 5.65 -2.21
CA VAL A 86 6.65 7.07 -2.50
C VAL A 86 7.94 7.59 -1.88
N VAL A 87 8.38 8.75 -2.37
CA VAL A 87 9.30 9.66 -1.68
C VAL A 87 8.53 10.93 -1.41
N LEU A 88 8.64 11.48 -0.21
CA LEU A 88 8.02 12.75 0.13
C LEU A 88 9.02 13.90 -0.04
N ASN A 89 8.56 15.02 -0.59
CA ASN A 89 9.32 16.27 -0.59
C ASN A 89 9.19 16.99 0.77
N GLU A 90 9.83 18.15 0.91
CA GLU A 90 9.81 18.95 2.15
C GLU A 90 8.40 19.41 2.56
N ALA A 91 7.45 19.46 1.61
CA ALA A 91 6.04 19.79 1.86
C ALA A 91 5.19 18.55 2.19
N GLY A 92 5.78 17.35 2.26
CA GLY A 92 5.08 16.09 2.53
C GLY A 92 4.31 15.51 1.33
N LEU A 93 4.53 16.04 0.11
CA LEU A 93 3.89 15.57 -1.11
C LEU A 93 4.77 14.54 -1.83
N SER A 94 4.16 13.60 -2.56
CA SER A 94 4.90 12.60 -3.33
C SER A 94 5.74 13.22 -4.46
N ASP A 95 7.04 12.94 -4.50
CA ASP A 95 7.97 13.35 -5.56
C ASP A 95 8.41 12.13 -6.39
N PHE A 96 7.76 11.98 -7.55
CA PHE A 96 8.02 10.87 -8.46
C PHE A 96 9.40 10.93 -9.13
N ALA A 97 9.94 12.14 -9.35
CA ALA A 97 11.26 12.30 -9.96
C ALA A 97 12.35 11.85 -8.97
N GLU A 98 12.20 12.20 -7.69
CA GLU A 98 13.10 11.76 -6.63
C GLU A 98 12.94 10.27 -6.30
N LEU A 99 11.73 9.70 -6.39
CA LEU A 99 11.49 8.26 -6.21
C LEU A 99 12.40 7.40 -7.11
N ARG A 100 12.48 7.74 -8.40
CA ARG A 100 13.34 7.02 -9.37
C ARG A 100 14.80 6.99 -8.95
N LYS A 101 15.29 8.08 -8.35
CA LYS A 101 16.67 8.21 -7.86
C LYS A 101 16.84 7.42 -6.55
N ALA A 102 15.88 7.54 -5.64
CA ALA A 102 15.93 6.96 -4.30
C ALA A 102 15.99 5.42 -4.31
N ILE A 103 15.23 4.76 -5.19
CA ILE A 103 15.17 3.28 -5.26
C ILE A 103 16.53 2.62 -5.42
N THR A 104 17.48 3.29 -6.08
CA THR A 104 18.81 2.73 -6.32
C THR A 104 19.86 3.17 -5.32
N ARG A 105 19.70 4.34 -4.67
CA ARG A 105 20.77 4.99 -3.89
C ARG A 105 20.38 5.46 -2.49
N ARG A 106 19.09 5.69 -2.24
CA ARG A 106 18.55 6.27 -1.01
C ARG A 106 17.28 5.52 -0.56
N GLN A 107 17.39 4.22 -0.35
CA GLN A 107 16.25 3.39 0.07
C GLN A 107 15.61 3.86 1.40
N HIS A 108 16.38 4.56 2.23
CA HIS A 108 15.92 5.16 3.49
C HIS A 108 15.02 6.39 3.32
N ASP A 109 14.80 6.86 2.09
CA ASP A 109 13.84 7.94 1.81
C ASP A 109 12.50 7.40 1.30
N LEU A 110 12.38 6.08 1.18
CA LEU A 110 11.16 5.42 0.73
C LEU A 110 10.18 5.25 1.88
N TYR A 111 8.93 5.58 1.58
CA TYR A 111 7.75 5.28 2.38
C TYR A 111 6.84 4.35 1.59
N PHE A 112 6.08 3.52 2.31
CA PHE A 112 5.02 2.71 1.75
C PHE A 112 3.69 3.19 2.33
N VAL A 113 2.82 3.74 1.49
CA VAL A 113 1.50 4.18 1.86
C VAL A 113 0.51 3.06 1.54
N ALA A 114 0.06 2.35 2.56
CA ALA A 114 -0.85 1.23 2.46
C ALA A 114 -2.30 1.70 2.36
N PHE A 115 -3.07 1.15 1.42
CA PHE A 115 -4.48 1.52 1.22
C PHE A 115 -5.43 0.33 1.23
N ASP A 116 -4.93 -0.92 1.18
CA ASP A 116 -5.77 -2.12 1.25
C ASP A 116 -5.07 -3.30 1.94
N LEU A 117 -5.87 -4.17 2.56
CA LEU A 117 -5.45 -5.40 3.23
C LEU A 117 -6.18 -6.58 2.60
N LEU A 118 -5.43 -7.47 1.94
CA LEU A 118 -6.01 -8.56 1.15
C LEU A 118 -5.98 -9.90 1.89
N HIS A 119 -5.06 -10.06 2.85
CA HIS A 119 -4.95 -11.26 3.68
C HIS A 119 -4.38 -10.90 5.05
N LEU A 120 -4.85 -11.57 6.10
CA LEU A 120 -4.32 -11.42 7.46
C LEU A 120 -4.41 -12.75 8.22
N ASN A 121 -3.28 -13.21 8.78
CA ASN A 121 -3.20 -14.32 9.73
C ASN A 121 -4.00 -15.57 9.32
N GLY A 122 -3.83 -16.00 8.07
CA GLY A 122 -4.50 -17.17 7.49
C GLY A 122 -5.91 -16.92 6.95
N HIS A 123 -6.41 -15.69 7.00
CA HIS A 123 -7.71 -15.30 6.47
C HIS A 123 -7.55 -14.50 5.18
N ASP A 124 -8.17 -14.98 4.11
CA ASP A 124 -8.39 -14.21 2.88
C ASP A 124 -9.48 -13.17 3.13
N LEU A 125 -9.19 -11.90 2.81
CA LEU A 125 -10.09 -10.78 3.03
C LEU A 125 -10.65 -10.21 1.73
N VAL A 126 -10.27 -10.71 0.54
CA VAL A 126 -10.62 -10.06 -0.75
C VAL A 126 -12.14 -9.89 -0.97
N ASP A 127 -12.94 -10.79 -0.41
CA ASP A 127 -14.41 -10.75 -0.51
C ASP A 127 -15.09 -9.89 0.58
N MET A 128 -14.33 -9.37 1.54
CA MET A 128 -14.86 -8.46 2.57
C MET A 128 -15.12 -7.06 2.00
N PRO A 129 -16.08 -6.30 2.56
CA PRO A 129 -16.25 -4.88 2.22
C PRO A 129 -14.95 -4.08 2.40
N LEU A 130 -14.66 -3.17 1.46
CA LEU A 130 -13.45 -2.35 1.47
C LEU A 130 -13.28 -1.56 2.78
N ILE A 131 -14.38 -1.05 3.35
CA ILE A 131 -14.32 -0.30 4.62
C ILE A 131 -13.80 -1.17 5.77
N ASP A 132 -14.29 -2.41 5.87
CA ASP A 132 -13.87 -3.34 6.92
C ASP A 132 -12.39 -3.70 6.78
N ARG A 133 -11.90 -3.91 5.54
CA ARG A 133 -10.48 -4.18 5.29
C ARG A 133 -9.59 -3.01 5.68
N ARG A 134 -10.05 -1.78 5.43
CA ARG A 134 -9.32 -0.55 5.77
C ARG A 134 -9.29 -0.29 7.27
N ASP A 135 -10.38 -0.52 7.98
CA ASP A 135 -10.42 -0.39 9.44
C ASP A 135 -9.43 -1.35 10.12
N ILE A 136 -9.35 -2.60 9.62
CA ILE A 136 -8.36 -3.58 10.09
C ILE A 136 -6.94 -3.12 9.74
N LEU A 137 -6.73 -2.60 8.53
CA LEU A 137 -5.42 -2.10 8.10
C LEU A 137 -4.93 -0.92 8.94
N GLU A 138 -5.81 0.03 9.26
CA GLU A 138 -5.49 1.21 10.07
C GLU A 138 -5.05 0.78 11.48
N ALA A 139 -5.77 -0.15 12.10
CA ALA A 139 -5.41 -0.69 13.41
C ALA A 139 -4.07 -1.45 13.41
N LEU A 140 -3.67 -2.01 12.27
CA LEU A 140 -2.42 -2.74 12.10
C LEU A 140 -1.21 -1.82 11.91
N ILE A 141 -1.38 -0.64 11.29
CA ILE A 141 -0.26 0.21 10.89
C ILE A 141 0.09 1.23 11.98
N PRO A 142 1.32 1.19 12.53
CA PRO A 142 1.77 2.20 13.48
C PRO A 142 2.08 3.55 12.80
N THR A 143 1.66 4.66 13.42
CA THR A 143 1.74 6.03 12.87
C THR A 143 3.16 6.55 12.59
N ASP A 144 4.18 6.10 13.32
CA ASP A 144 5.55 6.67 13.26
C ASP A 144 6.56 5.79 12.48
N ARG A 145 6.10 5.05 11.46
CA ARG A 145 6.95 4.10 10.71
C ARG A 145 7.02 4.42 9.21
N ARG A 146 7.88 3.70 8.49
CA ARG A 146 8.00 3.83 7.03
C ARG A 146 6.77 3.31 6.27
N ILE A 147 5.95 2.50 6.95
CA ILE A 147 4.67 2.01 6.47
C ILE A 147 3.61 2.91 7.09
N GLN A 148 2.81 3.55 6.25
CA GLN A 148 1.83 4.57 6.62
C GLN A 148 0.47 4.14 6.10
N PHE A 149 -0.59 4.40 6.85
CA PHE A 149 -1.95 4.17 6.39
C PHE A 149 -2.43 5.35 5.52
N SER A 150 -3.07 5.04 4.39
CA SER A 150 -3.69 6.02 3.51
C SER A 150 -5.00 6.51 4.14
N GLN A 151 -4.97 7.69 4.76
CA GLN A 151 -6.19 8.28 5.32
C GLN A 151 -7.15 8.73 4.22
N ALA A 152 -8.44 8.46 4.42
CA ALA A 152 -9.49 9.00 3.56
C ALA A 152 -9.63 10.52 3.78
N LEU A 153 -9.87 11.26 2.69
CA LEU A 153 -10.11 12.69 2.75
C LEU A 153 -11.51 12.96 3.33
N PRO A 154 -11.63 13.84 4.34
CA PRO A 154 -12.94 14.19 4.89
C PRO A 154 -13.72 15.08 3.90
N GLY A 155 -15.02 14.82 3.75
CA GLY A 155 -15.94 15.63 2.93
C GLY A 155 -16.52 14.88 1.72
N ASP A 156 -17.42 15.54 1.00
CA ASP A 156 -18.02 14.98 -0.21
C ASP A 156 -17.09 15.08 -1.44
N ALA A 157 -17.33 14.23 -2.43
CA ALA A 157 -16.53 14.11 -3.65
C ALA A 157 -16.28 15.46 -4.36
N ARG A 158 -17.29 16.34 -4.43
CA ARG A 158 -17.19 17.62 -5.14
C ARG A 158 -16.32 18.60 -4.38
N SER A 159 -16.52 18.68 -3.06
CA SER A 159 -15.71 19.52 -2.17
C SER A 159 -14.24 19.11 -2.20
N ILE A 160 -13.97 17.80 -2.14
CA ILE A 160 -12.60 17.26 -2.22
C ILE A 160 -11.97 17.56 -3.57
N PHE A 161 -12.68 17.29 -4.67
CA PHE A 161 -12.16 17.52 -6.02
C PHE A 161 -11.82 18.99 -6.27
N HIS A 162 -12.69 19.90 -5.81
CA HIS A 162 -12.43 21.33 -5.91
C HIS A 162 -11.19 21.77 -5.12
N LEU A 163 -10.99 21.23 -3.92
CA LEU A 163 -9.82 21.53 -3.09
C LEU A 163 -8.52 21.00 -3.71
N VAL A 164 -8.56 19.79 -4.29
CA VAL A 164 -7.43 19.19 -5.00
C VAL A 164 -7.06 20.03 -6.25
N GLU A 165 -8.05 20.44 -7.05
CA GLU A 165 -7.82 21.33 -8.20
C GLU A 165 -7.20 22.69 -7.78
N GLN A 166 -7.68 23.28 -6.68
CA GLN A 166 -7.11 24.54 -6.17
C GLN A 166 -5.68 24.38 -5.64
N ALA A 167 -5.34 23.21 -5.11
CA ALA A 167 -3.99 22.89 -4.65
C ALA A 167 -3.02 22.57 -5.79
N GLY A 168 -3.50 22.43 -7.03
CA GLY A 168 -2.69 22.03 -8.19
C GLY A 168 -2.19 20.59 -8.12
N LEU A 169 -2.94 19.74 -7.42
CA LEU A 169 -2.69 18.30 -7.25
C LEU A 169 -3.53 17.47 -8.23
#